data_AF-A0A369JT08-F1
#
_entry.id   AF-A0A369JT08-F1
#
_cell.length_a   1.000
_cell.length_b   1.000
_cell.length_c   1.000
_cell.angle_alpha   90.00
_cell.angle_beta   90.00
_cell.angle_gamma   90.00
#
_symmetry.space_group_name_H-M   'P 1'
#
loop_
_entity.id
_entity.type
_entity.pdbx_description
1 polymer ?
#
loop_
_entity_poly.entity_id
_entity_poly.type
_entity_poly.pdbx_seq_one_letter_code
_entity_poly.pdbx_strand_id
1 'polypeptide(L)'
;MASYRSGPTVPADIITYRLGCKLVYVKPADNYEQALDFAQKEFPEELANVSRNRISFTIMANMNGERKVVRISESAWVAAVARLLRGEVIDVQVRPLAPSADSKELPPQYLDVPHIHVCPHHPLSAPSSPRNRSRDISPTPSSKSDKGRSWFGKA
;
A
#
# COMPACT_ATOMS: atom_id res chain seq x y z
N MET A 1 -30.85 -29.37 13.27
CA MET A 1 -30.65 -29.09 11.83
C MET A 1 -31.06 -27.65 11.57
N ALA A 2 -30.11 -26.72 11.40
CA ALA A 2 -30.42 -25.32 11.11
C ALA A 2 -30.84 -25.21 9.63
N SER A 3 -32.10 -24.86 9.39
CA SER A 3 -32.62 -24.62 8.04
C SER A 3 -32.13 -23.26 7.56
N TYR A 4 -31.20 -23.25 6.62
CA TYR A 4 -30.77 -22.01 5.99
C TYR A 4 -31.94 -21.44 5.19
N ARG A 5 -32.31 -20.21 5.52
CA ARG A 5 -33.38 -19.46 4.87
C ARG A 5 -32.93 -19.10 3.45
N SER A 6 -33.10 -20.02 2.50
CA SER A 6 -32.91 -19.78 1.06
C SER A 6 -34.12 -19.02 0.49
N GLY A 7 -34.37 -17.83 1.03
CA GLY A 7 -35.27 -16.88 0.40
C GLY A 7 -34.57 -16.22 -0.79
N PRO A 8 -35.30 -15.83 -1.84
CA PRO A 8 -34.73 -15.02 -2.90
C PRO A 8 -34.13 -13.75 -2.29
N THR A 9 -32.85 -13.48 -2.58
CA THR A 9 -32.19 -12.23 -2.21
C THR A 9 -32.87 -11.10 -2.98
N VAL A 10 -33.80 -10.42 -2.32
CA VAL A 10 -34.38 -9.18 -2.83
C VAL A 10 -33.25 -8.15 -2.87
N PRO A 11 -32.95 -7.56 -4.04
CA PRO A 11 -31.91 -6.54 -4.14
C PRO A 11 -32.22 -5.40 -3.16
N ALA A 12 -31.18 -4.84 -2.53
CA ALA A 12 -31.37 -3.74 -1.61
C ALA A 12 -31.91 -2.50 -2.36
N ASP A 13 -33.11 -2.04 -2.01
CA ASP A 13 -33.65 -0.79 -2.55
C ASP A 13 -33.06 0.46 -1.87
N ILE A 14 -32.44 0.27 -0.70
CA ILE A 14 -31.84 1.32 0.13
C ILE A 14 -30.59 0.77 0.82
N ILE A 15 -29.50 1.53 0.74
CA ILE A 15 -28.22 1.27 1.41
C ILE A 15 -27.85 2.47 2.28
N THR A 16 -26.88 2.29 3.16
CA THR A 16 -26.41 3.36 4.05
C THR A 16 -24.96 3.67 3.73
N TYR A 17 -24.62 4.93 3.48
CA TYR A 17 -23.23 5.37 3.44
C TYR A 17 -22.80 5.84 4.83
N ARG A 18 -21.60 5.41 5.23
CA ARG A 18 -20.96 5.85 6.48
C ARG A 18 -19.66 6.57 6.17
N LEU A 19 -19.50 7.78 6.68
CA LEU A 19 -18.23 8.51 6.67
C LEU A 19 -17.96 9.01 8.09
N GLY A 20 -16.93 8.46 8.74
CA GLY A 20 -16.65 8.72 10.15
C GLY A 20 -17.84 8.35 11.04
N CYS A 21 -18.45 9.35 11.69
CA CYS A 21 -19.62 9.21 12.55
C CYS A 21 -20.96 9.52 11.86
N LYS A 22 -20.94 9.91 10.58
CA LYS A 22 -22.13 10.30 9.82
C LYS A 22 -22.65 9.12 9.01
N LEU A 23 -23.97 8.95 9.01
CA LEU A 23 -24.69 7.89 8.30
C LEU A 23 -25.79 8.53 7.46
N VAL A 24 -25.87 8.16 6.18
CA VAL A 24 -26.88 8.68 5.25
C VAL A 24 -27.49 7.53 4.46
N TYR A 25 -28.82 7.47 4.42
CA TYR A 25 -29.53 6.53 3.57
C TYR A 25 -29.53 7.02 2.13
N VAL A 26 -29.08 6.17 1.22
CA VAL A 26 -29.01 6.48 -0.21
C VAL A 26 -29.59 5.35 -1.02
N LYS A 27 -30.09 5.69 -2.21
CA LYS A 27 -30.43 4.69 -3.21
C LYS A 27 -29.11 4.06 -3.72
N PRO A 28 -29.03 2.73 -3.86
CA PRO A 28 -27.87 2.11 -4.48
C PRO A 28 -27.64 2.66 -5.89
N ALA A 29 -26.41 3.05 -6.15
CA ALA A 29 -25.99 3.58 -7.45
C ALA A 29 -25.81 2.44 -8.45
N ASP A 30 -26.19 2.68 -9.70
CA ASP A 30 -26.08 1.71 -10.80
C ASP A 30 -24.62 1.48 -11.21
N ASN A 31 -23.76 2.47 -10.96
CA ASN A 31 -22.33 2.43 -11.26
C ASN A 31 -21.50 3.12 -10.17
N TYR A 32 -20.19 2.87 -10.22
CA TYR A 32 -19.25 3.39 -9.23
C TYR A 32 -19.10 4.91 -9.26
N GLU A 33 -19.08 5.52 -10.45
CA GLU A 33 -18.96 6.98 -10.58
C GLU A 33 -20.17 7.71 -9.97
N GLN A 34 -21.37 7.18 -10.19
CA GLN A 34 -22.58 7.69 -9.58
C GLN A 34 -22.56 7.52 -8.05
N ALA A 35 -21.96 6.43 -7.54
CA ALA A 35 -21.75 6.26 -6.11
C ALA A 35 -20.83 7.34 -5.54
N LEU A 36 -19.78 7.72 -6.27
CA LEU A 36 -18.89 8.82 -5.91
C LEU A 36 -19.63 10.16 -5.91
N ASP A 37 -20.46 10.42 -6.93
CA ASP A 37 -21.29 11.62 -7.01
C ASP A 37 -22.24 11.72 -5.81
N PHE A 38 -22.90 10.61 -5.45
CA PHE A 38 -23.76 10.55 -4.26
C PHE A 38 -22.96 10.79 -2.98
N ALA A 39 -21.80 10.15 -2.82
CA ALA A 39 -20.96 10.36 -1.65
C ALA A 39 -20.53 11.84 -1.53
N GLN A 40 -20.06 12.47 -2.61
CA GLN A 40 -19.67 13.88 -2.58
C GLN A 40 -20.84 14.83 -2.32
N LYS A 41 -22.01 14.52 -2.85
CA LYS A 41 -23.23 15.31 -2.64
C LYS A 41 -23.73 15.23 -1.19
N GLU A 42 -23.73 14.04 -0.60
CA GLU A 42 -24.26 13.82 0.75
C GLU A 42 -23.24 14.17 1.86
N PHE A 43 -21.94 14.14 1.55
CA PHE A 43 -20.86 14.53 2.47
C PHE A 43 -20.02 15.71 1.94
N PRO A 44 -20.62 16.88 1.66
CA PRO A 44 -19.90 17.99 1.05
C PRO A 44 -18.79 18.54 1.95
N GLU A 45 -19.00 18.57 3.26
CA GLU A 45 -18.01 19.10 4.23
C GLU A 45 -16.68 18.34 4.19
N GLU A 46 -16.72 17.02 3.97
CA GLU A 46 -15.54 16.16 4.05
C GLU A 46 -15.01 15.79 2.66
N LEU A 47 -15.88 15.73 1.64
CA LEU A 47 -15.53 15.22 0.31
C LEU A 47 -15.52 16.27 -0.81
N ALA A 48 -15.98 17.51 -0.59
CA ALA A 48 -16.06 18.52 -1.66
C ALA A 48 -14.71 18.82 -2.33
N ASN A 49 -13.63 18.84 -1.55
CA ASN A 49 -12.28 19.12 -2.04
C ASN A 49 -11.45 17.84 -2.30
N VAL A 50 -12.05 16.67 -2.12
CA VAL A 50 -11.36 15.38 -2.26
C VAL A 50 -11.53 14.86 -3.67
N SER A 51 -10.41 14.57 -4.35
CA SER A 51 -10.42 13.91 -5.66
C SER A 51 -11.10 12.54 -5.57
N ARG A 52 -11.95 12.24 -6.56
CA ARG A 52 -12.64 10.96 -6.75
C ARG A 52 -11.73 9.74 -6.57
N ASN A 53 -10.51 9.81 -7.12
CA ASN A 53 -9.52 8.73 -7.06
C ASN A 53 -9.05 8.39 -5.62
N ARG A 54 -9.26 9.30 -4.67
CA ARG A 54 -8.92 9.12 -3.26
C ARG A 54 -10.08 8.57 -2.45
N ILE A 55 -11.31 8.63 -2.96
CA ILE A 55 -12.47 8.09 -2.28
C ILE A 55 -12.51 6.58 -2.56
N SER A 56 -12.78 5.81 -1.52
CA SER A 56 -12.90 4.36 -1.62
C SER A 56 -14.06 3.87 -0.79
N PHE A 57 -14.73 2.84 -1.31
CA PHE A 57 -15.85 2.20 -0.64
C PHE A 57 -15.39 0.86 -0.06
N THR A 58 -15.78 0.60 1.17
CA THR A 58 -15.46 -0.63 1.89
C THR A 58 -16.72 -1.19 2.55
N ILE A 59 -16.77 -2.49 2.76
CA ILE A 59 -17.85 -3.19 3.47
C ILE A 59 -17.27 -4.17 4.48
N MET A 60 -18.05 -4.51 5.51
CA MET A 60 -17.70 -5.54 6.46
C MET A 60 -18.19 -6.90 5.97
N ALA A 61 -17.28 -7.72 5.42
CA ALA A 61 -17.60 -9.07 4.98
C ALA A 61 -17.19 -10.11 6.05
N ASN A 62 -17.94 -11.20 6.16
CA ASN A 62 -17.52 -12.35 6.96
C ASN A 62 -16.72 -13.31 6.08
N MET A 63 -15.43 -13.47 6.37
CA MET A 63 -14.51 -14.37 5.67
C MET A 63 -13.89 -15.32 6.70
N ASN A 64 -14.17 -16.62 6.55
CA ASN A 64 -13.67 -17.67 7.45
C ASN A 64 -14.06 -17.46 8.93
N GLY A 65 -15.24 -16.93 9.21
CA GLY A 65 -15.72 -16.68 10.58
C GLY A 65 -15.22 -15.35 11.18
N GLU A 66 -14.32 -14.65 10.49
CA GLU A 66 -13.82 -13.34 10.90
C GLU A 66 -14.49 -12.23 10.09
N ARG A 67 -14.85 -11.14 10.75
CA ARG A 67 -15.32 -9.92 10.07
C ARG A 67 -14.13 -9.13 9.56
N LYS A 68 -14.02 -8.95 8.24
CA LYS A 68 -12.95 -8.21 7.59
C LYS A 68 -13.51 -7.05 6.78
N VAL A 69 -12.79 -5.93 6.80
CA VAL A 69 -13.05 -4.78 5.93
C VAL A 69 -12.56 -5.14 4.54
N VAL A 70 -13.45 -5.11 3.55
CA VAL A 70 -13.15 -5.42 2.16
C VAL A 70 -13.43 -4.20 1.30
N ARG A 71 -12.47 -3.81 0.47
CA ARG A 71 -12.64 -2.71 -0.50
C ARG A 71 -13.40 -3.17 -1.72
N ILE A 72 -14.41 -2.42 -2.13
CA ILE A 72 -15.14 -2.63 -3.37
C ILE A 72 -14.40 -1.88 -4.49
N SER A 73 -13.97 -2.61 -5.52
CA SER A 73 -13.45 -2.01 -6.75
C SER A 73 -14.58 -1.52 -7.65
N GLU A 74 -14.26 -0.59 -8.53
CA GLU A 74 -15.19 -0.11 -9.56
C GLU A 74 -15.83 -1.25 -10.37
N SER A 75 -15.01 -2.20 -10.83
CA SER A 75 -15.47 -3.37 -11.59
C SER A 75 -16.38 -4.32 -10.80
N ALA A 76 -16.25 -4.34 -9.48
CA ALA A 76 -17.02 -5.23 -8.61
C ALA A 76 -18.25 -4.53 -8.01
N TRP A 77 -18.45 -3.24 -8.29
CA TRP A 77 -19.50 -2.43 -7.66
C TRP A 77 -20.89 -3.05 -7.82
N VAL A 78 -21.30 -3.30 -9.06
CA VAL A 78 -22.63 -3.82 -9.38
C VAL A 78 -22.87 -5.17 -8.70
N ALA A 79 -21.89 -6.07 -8.79
CA ALA A 79 -21.97 -7.40 -8.17
C ALA A 79 -21.97 -7.34 -6.64
N ALA A 80 -21.22 -6.41 -6.04
CA ALA A 80 -21.19 -6.21 -4.59
C ALA A 80 -22.53 -5.66 -4.10
N VAL A 81 -23.01 -4.57 -4.71
CA VAL A 81 -24.25 -3.90 -4.32
C VAL A 81 -25.48 -4.78 -4.51
N ALA A 82 -25.54 -5.59 -5.58
CA ALA A 82 -26.63 -6.53 -5.80
C ALA A 82 -26.75 -7.61 -4.71
N ARG A 83 -25.66 -7.88 -3.98
CA ARG A 83 -25.61 -8.85 -2.88
C ARG A 83 -25.83 -8.22 -1.51
N LEU A 84 -25.83 -6.89 -1.42
CA LEU A 84 -26.07 -6.20 -0.17
C LEU A 84 -27.53 -6.38 0.25
N LEU A 85 -27.74 -6.51 1.55
CA LEU A 85 -29.06 -6.51 2.15
C LEU A 85 -29.56 -5.08 2.32
N ARG A 86 -30.88 -4.95 2.40
CA ARG A 86 -31.52 -3.65 2.67
C ARG A 86 -31.00 -3.06 3.99
N GLY A 87 -30.50 -1.83 3.92
CA GLY A 87 -29.94 -1.11 5.06
C GLY A 87 -28.49 -1.47 5.41
N GLU A 88 -27.82 -2.28 4.60
CA GLU A 88 -26.40 -2.57 4.77
C GLU A 88 -25.55 -1.29 4.64
N VAL A 89 -24.44 -1.27 5.36
CA VAL A 89 -23.59 -0.08 5.50
C VAL A 89 -22.37 -0.21 4.60
N ILE A 90 -22.19 0.75 3.71
CA ILE A 90 -20.98 0.95 2.93
C ILE A 90 -20.18 2.08 3.58
N ASP A 91 -18.96 1.75 3.97
CA ASP A 91 -17.98 2.68 4.51
C ASP A 91 -17.30 3.45 3.39
N VAL A 92 -17.40 4.78 3.45
CA VAL A 92 -16.67 5.71 2.60
C VAL A 92 -15.38 6.09 3.33
N GLN A 93 -14.25 5.90 2.66
CA GLN A 93 -12.94 6.21 3.20
C GLN A 93 -12.14 7.07 2.23
N VAL A 94 -11.46 8.09 2.76
CA VAL A 94 -10.54 8.94 1.99
C VAL A 94 -9.11 8.42 2.16
N ARG A 95 -8.49 8.00 1.07
CA ARG A 95 -7.09 7.60 1.04
C ARG A 95 -6.19 8.82 1.26
N PRO A 96 -5.16 8.73 2.13
CA PRO A 96 -4.15 9.77 2.21
C PRO A 96 -3.46 9.96 0.86
N LEU A 97 -3.07 11.20 0.54
CA LEU A 97 -2.21 11.47 -0.60
C LEU A 97 -0.89 10.75 -0.30
N ALA A 98 -0.43 9.87 -1.21
CA ALA A 98 0.89 9.29 -1.05
C ALA A 98 1.89 10.45 -0.90
N PRO A 99 2.83 10.40 0.06
CA PRO A 99 3.85 11.43 0.16
C PRO A 99 4.55 11.50 -1.19
N SER A 100 4.42 12.65 -1.86
CA SER A 100 5.17 12.95 -3.07
C SER A 100 6.64 12.67 -2.77
N ALA A 101 7.31 11.90 -3.62
CA ALA A 101 8.72 11.51 -3.51
C ALA A 101 9.72 12.70 -3.44
N ASP A 102 9.23 13.94 -3.37
CA ASP A 102 10.00 15.15 -3.08
C ASP A 102 10.34 15.34 -1.60
N SER A 103 9.72 14.60 -0.68
CA SER A 103 10.36 14.36 0.61
C SER A 103 11.46 13.32 0.39
N LYS A 104 12.59 13.78 -0.19
CA LYS A 104 13.87 13.08 -0.08
C LYS A 104 14.09 12.88 1.41
N GLU A 105 13.81 11.67 1.89
CA GLU A 105 14.31 11.17 3.15
C GLU A 105 15.82 11.41 3.07
N LEU A 106 16.29 12.46 3.76
CA LEU A 106 17.71 12.76 3.78
C LEU A 106 18.37 11.48 4.26
N PRO A 107 19.44 11.01 3.57
CA PRO A 107 20.13 9.82 4.00
C PRO A 107 20.45 9.96 5.49
N PRO A 108 20.28 8.90 6.30
CA PRO A 108 20.52 8.96 7.73
C PRO A 108 21.86 9.65 7.97
N GLN A 109 21.85 10.75 8.73
CA GLN A 109 23.05 11.50 9.03
C GLN A 109 23.88 10.65 10.00
N TYR A 110 24.86 9.93 9.45
CA TYR A 110 25.80 9.17 10.26
C TYR A 110 26.57 10.14 11.14
N LEU A 111 26.61 9.86 12.44
CA LEU A 111 27.45 10.56 13.41
C LEU A 111 28.88 10.61 12.88
N ASP A 112 29.40 11.83 12.67
CA ASP A 112 30.82 12.04 12.36
C ASP A 112 31.66 11.49 13.50
N VAL A 113 32.42 10.44 13.20
CA VAL A 113 33.38 9.85 14.14
C VAL A 113 34.52 10.86 14.29
N PRO A 114 34.83 11.35 15.51
CA PRO A 114 35.92 12.30 15.71
C PRO A 114 37.23 11.74 15.15
N HIS A 115 37.82 12.43 14.17
CA HIS A 115 39.16 12.14 13.72
C HIS A 115 40.12 12.36 14.89
N ILE A 116 40.64 11.27 15.44
CA ILE A 116 41.68 11.30 16.46
C ILE A 116 42.91 11.93 15.79
N HIS A 117 43.15 13.21 16.08
CA HIS A 117 44.37 13.89 15.65
C HIS A 117 45.56 13.21 16.34
N VAL A 118 46.27 12.37 15.60
CA VAL A 118 47.60 11.92 16.00
C VAL A 118 48.52 13.14 15.94
N CYS A 119 49.03 13.56 17.10
CA CYS A 119 49.85 14.76 17.28
C CYS A 119 51.09 14.76 16.38
N PRO A 120 51.47 15.91 15.78
CA PRO A 120 52.74 16.09 15.08
C PRO A 120 53.79 16.66 16.04
N HIS A 121 54.77 15.86 16.46
CA HIS A 121 56.00 16.35 17.09
C HIS A 121 57.24 15.94 16.28
N HIS A 122 57.74 16.93 15.55
CA HIS A 122 59.11 17.27 15.17
C HIS A 122 60.09 16.24 14.54
N PRO A 123 60.93 16.72 13.60
CA PRO A 123 61.80 15.90 12.76
C PRO A 123 63.18 15.69 13.41
N LEU A 124 63.93 14.69 12.94
CA LEU A 124 65.31 14.82 12.45
C LEU A 124 65.92 13.46 12.06
N SER A 125 66.70 13.52 10.98
CA SER A 125 67.81 12.62 10.61
C SER A 125 67.52 11.34 9.81
N ALA A 126 67.98 11.38 8.55
CA ALA A 126 68.23 10.26 7.63
C ALA A 126 69.45 9.40 8.09
N PRO A 127 70.05 8.49 7.29
CA PRO A 127 69.62 7.75 6.09
C PRO A 127 69.93 6.22 6.16
N SER A 128 69.38 5.40 5.26
CA SER A 128 70.12 4.34 4.53
C SER A 128 69.20 3.44 3.67
N SER A 129 69.63 3.25 2.42
CA SER A 129 69.19 2.29 1.40
C SER A 129 69.28 0.81 1.84
N PRO A 130 69.07 -0.19 0.95
CA PRO A 130 67.98 -0.50 0.02
C PRO A 130 67.53 -1.99 0.15
N ARG A 131 66.59 -2.43 -0.73
CA ARG A 131 66.40 -3.80 -1.30
C ARG A 131 65.09 -4.53 -1.01
N ASN A 132 64.70 -5.21 -2.09
CA ASN A 132 63.96 -6.47 -2.19
C ASN A 132 62.43 -6.39 -2.07
N ARG A 133 61.73 -6.56 -3.20
CA ARG A 133 61.34 -7.85 -3.84
C ARG A 133 60.18 -8.53 -3.09
N SER A 134 59.01 -8.49 -3.73
CA SER A 134 58.11 -9.62 -4.05
C SER A 134 56.79 -8.99 -4.53
N ARG A 135 56.37 -9.08 -5.80
CA ARG A 135 55.71 -10.23 -6.47
C ARG A 135 54.64 -10.90 -5.59
N ASP A 136 53.38 -10.61 -5.89
CA ASP A 136 52.20 -11.50 -5.87
C ASP A 136 51.09 -10.72 -6.61
N ILE A 137 50.68 -10.99 -7.86
CA ILE A 137 49.96 -12.15 -8.44
C ILE A 137 48.57 -12.37 -7.81
N SER A 138 47.56 -11.67 -8.39
CA SER A 138 46.19 -12.12 -8.76
C SER A 138 45.28 -12.79 -7.69
N PRO A 139 43.96 -13.09 -7.92
CA PRO A 139 43.12 -12.95 -9.12
C PRO A 139 41.71 -12.35 -8.90
N THR A 140 41.07 -12.07 -10.04
CA THR A 140 39.65 -11.80 -10.32
C THR A 140 38.66 -12.88 -9.83
N PRO A 141 37.43 -12.53 -9.43
CA PRO A 141 36.32 -13.48 -9.36
C PRO A 141 35.64 -13.64 -10.73
N SER A 142 35.59 -14.90 -11.16
CA SER A 142 35.01 -15.40 -12.40
C SER A 142 33.49 -15.56 -12.34
N SER A 143 32.87 -15.36 -13.50
CA SER A 143 31.56 -15.86 -13.93
C SER A 143 31.37 -17.38 -13.75
N LYS A 144 30.16 -17.79 -13.31
CA LYS A 144 29.44 -19.06 -13.60
C LYS A 144 28.07 -18.94 -12.90
N SER A 145 26.91 -18.83 -13.57
CA SER A 145 26.16 -19.83 -14.34
C SER A 145 25.74 -21.07 -13.55
N ASP A 146 24.50 -21.08 -13.03
CA ASP A 146 23.68 -22.30 -12.84
C ASP A 146 22.20 -21.87 -12.86
N LYS A 147 21.48 -22.22 -13.93
CA LYS A 147 20.56 -23.36 -14.05
C LYS A 147 19.25 -23.23 -13.26
N GLY A 148 18.22 -22.83 -14.01
CA GLY A 148 17.05 -23.67 -14.22
C GLY A 148 15.98 -23.67 -13.13
N ARG A 149 14.85 -23.03 -13.42
CA ARG A 149 13.51 -23.56 -13.11
C ARG A 149 12.53 -23.12 -14.20
N SER A 150 12.10 -24.13 -14.97
CA SER A 150 11.10 -24.07 -16.03
C SER A 150 9.76 -23.57 -15.48
N TRP A 151 9.14 -22.63 -16.19
CA TRP A 151 7.82 -22.09 -15.86
C TRP A 151 6.73 -22.46 -16.89
N PHE A 152 6.88 -23.59 -17.57
CA PHE A 152 5.83 -24.11 -18.46
C PHE A 152 5.69 -25.64 -18.39
N GLY A 153 4.57 -26.07 -17.81
CA GLY A 153 3.80 -27.26 -18.17
C GLY A 153 2.34 -26.92 -17.87
N LYS A 154 1.44 -26.76 -18.84
CA LYS A 154 0.68 -27.82 -19.56
C LYS A 154 0.11 -28.88 -18.60
N ALA A 155 -1.15 -29.26 -18.63
CA ALA A 155 -2.26 -29.03 -19.56
C ALA A 155 -3.58 -29.21 -18.80
#